data_AF-A0A137RGU2-F1
#
_entry.id   AF-A0A137RGU2-F1
#
_cell.length_a   1.000
_cell.length_b   1.000
_cell.length_c   1.000
_cell.angle_alpha   90.00
_cell.angle_beta   90.00
_cell.angle_gamma   90.00
#
_symmetry.space_group_name_H-M   'P 1'
#
loop_
_entity.id
_entity.type
_entity.pdbx_description
1 polymer ?
#
loop_
_entity_poly.entity_id
_entity_poly.type
_entity_poly.pdbx_seq_one_letter_code
_entity_poly.pdbx_strand_id
1 'polypeptide(L)'
;MRIFKTLSIIALFFLFTLEGHSQEITKYDFLEVIVVQKANNRGKVKRIKVEEQTSLIGQNISIDEIEDIEETSTLLNYMNSHDWEFLDRQSVVSEDNDPVWMSYIFRKRK
;
A
#
# COMPACT_ATOMS: atom_id res chain seq x y z
N MET A 1 54.67 -28.21 -8.14
CA MET A 1 53.38 -28.48 -8.83
C MET A 1 52.27 -29.02 -7.90
N ARG A 2 52.55 -29.91 -6.92
CA ARG A 2 51.52 -30.42 -5.98
C ARG A 2 50.89 -29.34 -5.08
N ILE A 3 51.70 -28.43 -4.53
CA ILE A 3 51.25 -27.38 -3.59
C ILE A 3 50.30 -26.37 -4.26
N PHE A 4 50.58 -25.98 -5.51
CA PHE A 4 49.70 -25.11 -6.28
C PHE A 4 48.33 -25.75 -6.55
N LYS A 5 48.28 -27.08 -6.77
CA LYS A 5 47.02 -27.81 -6.93
C LYS A 5 46.22 -27.86 -5.63
N THR A 6 46.86 -28.08 -4.49
CA THR A 6 46.17 -28.05 -3.19
C THR A 6 45.67 -26.65 -2.83
N LEU A 7 46.43 -25.60 -3.10
CA LEU A 7 45.98 -24.21 -2.91
C LEU A 7 44.78 -23.85 -3.79
N SER A 8 44.76 -24.29 -5.05
CA SER A 8 43.59 -24.10 -5.94
C SER A 8 42.34 -24.82 -5.43
N ILE A 9 42.49 -26.02 -4.85
CA ILE A 9 41.35 -26.78 -4.32
C ILE A 9 40.79 -26.07 -3.07
N ILE A 10 41.65 -25.60 -2.17
CA ILE A 10 41.22 -24.88 -0.96
C ILE A 10 40.53 -23.56 -1.33
N ALA A 11 41.07 -22.81 -2.28
CA ALA A 11 40.46 -21.57 -2.76
C ALA A 11 39.08 -21.81 -3.39
N LEU A 12 38.91 -22.92 -4.11
CA LEU A 12 37.63 -23.30 -4.71
C LEU A 12 36.57 -23.60 -3.63
N PHE A 13 36.95 -24.26 -2.52
CA PHE A 13 36.02 -24.53 -1.41
C PHE A 13 35.55 -23.25 -0.70
N PHE A 14 36.39 -22.21 -0.62
CA PHE A 14 36.01 -20.92 -0.03
C PHE A 14 34.98 -20.13 -0.86
N LEU A 15 34.84 -20.41 -2.16
CA LEU A 15 33.85 -19.75 -3.00
C LEU A 15 32.41 -20.26 -2.77
N PHE A 16 32.25 -21.46 -2.21
CA PHE A 16 30.94 -22.09 -1.99
C PHE A 16 30.33 -21.81 -0.61
N THR A 17 31.02 -21.09 0.29
CA THR A 17 30.50 -20.75 1.62
C THR A 17 29.75 -19.42 1.65
N LEU A 18 29.54 -18.78 0.50
CA LEU A 18 28.75 -17.55 0.40
C LEU A 18 27.27 -17.92 0.43
N GLU A 19 26.68 -17.86 1.62
CA GLU A 19 25.22 -17.89 1.78
C GLU A 19 24.63 -16.61 1.20
N GLY A 20 23.84 -16.74 0.13
CA GLY A 20 23.08 -15.63 -0.43
C GLY A 20 21.87 -15.33 0.47
N HIS A 21 21.95 -14.27 1.27
CA HIS A 21 20.75 -13.75 1.95
C HIS A 21 19.83 -13.14 0.89
N SER A 22 18.77 -13.87 0.51
CA SER A 22 17.65 -13.25 -0.20
C SER A 22 17.03 -12.22 0.73
N GLN A 23 16.95 -10.96 0.30
CA GLN A 23 16.11 -10.00 1.00
C GLN A 23 14.67 -10.52 0.94
N GLU A 24 14.07 -10.73 2.10
CA GLU A 24 12.63 -10.93 2.16
C GLU A 24 11.96 -9.66 1.66
N ILE A 25 11.20 -9.76 0.57
CA ILE A 25 10.43 -8.62 0.08
C ILE A 25 9.42 -8.30 1.18
N THR A 26 9.58 -7.14 1.83
CA THR A 26 8.60 -6.68 2.83
C THR A 26 7.25 -6.59 2.13
N LYS A 27 6.35 -7.51 2.45
CA LYS A 27 4.96 -7.48 1.98
C LYS A 27 4.24 -6.40 2.78
N TYR A 28 3.78 -5.37 2.10
CA TYR A 28 2.99 -4.31 2.72
C TYR A 28 1.51 -4.59 2.53
N ASP A 29 0.72 -4.30 3.57
CA ASP A 29 -0.73 -4.26 3.45
C ASP A 29 -1.15 -2.91 2.88
N PHE A 30 -1.79 -2.94 1.73
CA PHE A 30 -2.34 -1.76 1.06
C PHE A 30 -3.86 -1.76 1.18
N LEU A 31 -4.43 -0.57 1.28
CA LEU A 31 -5.86 -0.36 1.25
C LEU A 31 -6.20 0.74 0.24
N GLU A 32 -7.10 0.43 -0.69
CA GLU A 32 -7.68 1.43 -1.58
C GLU A 32 -9.05 1.87 -1.05
N VAL A 33 -9.24 3.19 -0.96
CA VAL A 33 -10.51 3.82 -0.58
C VAL A 33 -10.96 4.75 -1.71
N ILE A 34 -12.15 4.51 -2.25
CA ILE A 34 -12.70 5.28 -3.36
C ILE A 34 -13.56 6.41 -2.81
N VAL A 35 -13.14 7.64 -3.06
CA VAL A 35 -13.90 8.85 -2.70
C VAL A 35 -14.53 9.41 -3.97
N VAL A 36 -15.86 9.40 -4.02
CA VAL A 36 -16.62 9.98 -5.13
C VAL A 36 -16.99 11.41 -4.76
N GLN A 37 -16.64 12.38 -5.60
CA GLN A 37 -16.97 13.79 -5.41
C GLN A 37 -18.06 14.25 -6.39
N LYS A 38 -18.83 15.27 -5.98
CA LYS A 38 -19.85 15.89 -6.83
C LYS A 38 -19.18 16.81 -7.86
N ALA A 39 -19.51 16.63 -9.14
CA ALA A 39 -19.01 17.46 -10.24
C ALA A 39 -19.19 18.97 -9.99
N ASN A 40 -20.39 19.37 -9.57
CA ASN A 40 -20.78 20.79 -9.53
C ASN A 40 -20.70 21.43 -8.14
N ASN A 41 -19.96 20.85 -7.20
CA ASN A 41 -19.97 21.33 -5.80
C ASN A 41 -18.58 21.38 -5.16
N ARG A 42 -17.61 21.99 -5.86
CA ARG A 42 -16.27 22.32 -5.32
C ARG A 42 -15.56 21.14 -4.64
N GLY A 43 -15.69 19.93 -5.19
CA GLY A 43 -15.06 18.73 -4.64
C GLY A 43 -15.71 18.17 -3.38
N LYS A 44 -16.95 18.57 -3.05
CA LYS A 44 -17.71 17.97 -1.94
C LYS A 44 -17.88 16.47 -2.17
N VAL A 45 -17.52 15.69 -1.15
CA VAL A 45 -17.70 14.24 -1.13
C VAL A 45 -19.18 13.91 -1.29
N LYS A 46 -19.46 12.99 -2.23
CA LYS A 46 -20.77 12.39 -2.45
C LYS A 46 -20.89 11.11 -1.63
N ARG A 47 -19.85 10.28 -1.63
CA ARG A 47 -19.73 9.05 -0.85
C ARG A 47 -18.28 8.59 -0.78
N ILE A 48 -17.98 7.82 0.25
CA ILE A 48 -16.75 7.03 0.37
C ILE A 48 -17.15 5.56 0.22
N LYS A 49 -16.39 4.78 -0.55
CA LYS A 49 -16.64 3.36 -0.80
C LYS A 49 -15.34 2.59 -0.62
N VAL A 50 -15.41 1.46 0.07
CA VAL A 50 -14.30 0.53 0.25
C VAL A 50 -14.78 -0.84 -0.20
N GLU A 51 -14.03 -1.47 -1.09
CA GLU A 51 -14.29 -2.86 -1.46
C GLU A 51 -13.68 -3.81 -0.43
N GLU A 52 -14.26 -5.00 -0.31
CA GLU A 52 -13.71 -6.06 0.56
C GLU A 52 -12.28 -6.40 0.12
N GLN A 53 -11.34 -6.14 1.03
CA GLN A 53 -9.91 -6.34 0.79
C GLN A 53 -9.33 -7.20 1.91
N THR A 54 -8.48 -8.16 1.54
CA THR A 54 -7.84 -9.07 2.50
C THR A 54 -6.94 -8.34 3.51
N SER A 55 -6.49 -7.13 3.18
CA SER A 55 -5.69 -6.25 4.04
C SER A 55 -6.45 -5.73 5.26
N LEU A 56 -7.79 -5.82 5.28
CA LEU A 56 -8.63 -5.44 6.41
C LEU A 56 -8.85 -6.58 7.42
N ILE A 57 -8.50 -7.82 7.08
CA ILE A 57 -8.73 -8.97 7.95
C ILE A 57 -7.85 -8.87 9.20
N GLY A 58 -8.48 -8.89 10.38
CA GLY A 58 -7.78 -8.80 11.66
C GLY A 58 -7.29 -7.39 12.01
N GLN A 59 -7.67 -6.38 11.24
CA GLN A 59 -7.38 -4.97 11.55
C GLN A 59 -8.48 -4.38 12.44
N ASN A 60 -8.12 -3.34 13.21
CA ASN A 60 -9.07 -2.60 14.05
C ASN A 60 -9.76 -1.46 13.28
N ILE A 61 -10.11 -1.70 12.02
CA ILE A 61 -10.89 -0.80 11.16
C ILE A 61 -11.91 -1.65 10.40
N SER A 62 -13.12 -1.14 10.20
CA SER A 62 -14.15 -1.80 9.40
C SER A 62 -14.51 -0.98 8.16
N ILE A 63 -15.05 -1.66 7.14
CA ILE A 63 -15.54 -1.02 5.92
C ILE A 63 -16.64 -0.02 6.26
N ASP A 64 -17.58 -0.42 7.11
CA ASP A 64 -18.73 0.40 7.50
C ASP A 64 -18.28 1.72 8.16
N GLU A 65 -17.30 1.66 9.09
CA GLU A 65 -16.76 2.86 9.73
C GLU A 65 -16.08 3.82 8.73
N ILE A 66 -15.45 3.31 7.67
CA ILE A 66 -14.82 4.13 6.64
C ILE A 66 -15.87 4.73 5.71
N GLU A 67 -16.90 3.96 5.35
CA GLU A 67 -17.98 4.41 4.45
C GLU A 67 -18.90 5.44 5.10
N ASP A 68 -19.03 5.43 6.42
CA ASP A 68 -19.77 6.43 7.19
C ASP A 68 -19.08 7.81 7.24
N ILE A 69 -17.84 7.93 6.78
CA ILE A 69 -17.11 9.20 6.75
C ILE A 69 -17.61 10.10 5.61
N GLU A 70 -17.96 11.34 5.95
CA GLU A 70 -18.51 12.30 4.99
C GLU A 70 -17.47 13.25 4.37
N GLU A 71 -16.28 13.37 4.96
CA GLU A 71 -15.25 14.33 4.52
C GLU A 71 -13.89 13.67 4.30
N THR A 72 -13.19 14.08 3.24
CA THR A 72 -11.85 13.55 2.93
C THR A 72 -10.81 13.85 4.01
N SER A 73 -10.87 15.04 4.63
CA SER A 73 -10.01 15.40 5.77
C SER A 73 -10.20 14.43 6.93
N THR A 74 -11.45 14.11 7.25
CA THR A 74 -11.82 13.15 8.30
C THR A 74 -11.34 11.75 7.94
N LEU A 75 -11.46 11.33 6.67
CA LEU A 75 -10.91 10.05 6.19
C LEU A 75 -9.39 10.00 6.41
N LEU A 76 -8.64 11.01 5.95
CA LEU A 76 -7.19 11.03 6.08
C LEU A 76 -6.75 10.98 7.55
N ASN A 77 -7.46 11.70 8.43
CA ASN A 77 -7.18 11.70 9.86
C ASN A 77 -7.52 10.35 10.51
N TYR A 78 -8.68 9.77 10.19
CA TYR A 78 -9.10 8.44 10.66
C TYR A 78 -8.09 7.37 10.27
N MET A 79 -7.66 7.36 9.00
CA MET A 79 -6.67 6.40 8.53
C MET A 79 -5.33 6.58 9.24
N ASN A 80 -4.87 7.83 9.38
CA ASN A 80 -3.62 8.12 10.07
C ASN A 80 -3.65 7.74 11.57
N SER A 81 -4.80 7.86 12.26
CA SER A 81 -4.94 7.43 13.65
C SER A 81 -5.00 5.92 13.84
N HIS A 82 -5.26 5.16 12.77
CA HIS A 82 -5.27 3.69 12.75
C HIS A 82 -4.02 3.10 12.09
N ASP A 83 -2.92 3.87 12.07
CA ASP A 83 -1.63 3.47 11.51
C ASP A 83 -1.65 3.16 10.02
N TRP A 84 -2.57 3.77 9.27
CA TRP A 84 -2.59 3.73 7.82
C TRP A 84 -2.04 5.03 7.25
N GLU A 85 -0.91 4.92 6.58
CA GLU A 85 -0.21 6.04 5.95
C GLU A 85 -0.77 6.28 4.55
N PHE A 86 -1.14 7.53 4.25
CA PHE A 86 -1.49 7.94 2.90
C PHE A 86 -0.24 7.90 2.00
N LEU A 87 -0.32 7.16 0.90
CA LEU A 87 0.78 7.04 -0.06
C LEU A 87 0.54 7.86 -1.31
N ASP A 88 -0.63 7.69 -1.91
CA ASP A 88 -0.91 8.22 -3.22
C ASP A 88 -2.40 8.41 -3.46
N ARG A 89 -2.72 9.25 -4.44
CA ARG A 89 -4.09 9.52 -4.86
C ARG A 89 -4.18 9.58 -6.37
N GLN A 90 -4.95 8.66 -6.93
CA GLN A 90 -5.25 8.61 -8.36
C GLN A 90 -6.66 9.16 -8.61
N SER A 91 -6.85 9.84 -9.74
CA SER A 91 -8.13 10.46 -10.10
C SER A 91 -8.57 10.03 -11.48
N VAL A 92 -9.84 9.66 -11.63
CA VAL A 92 -10.47 9.45 -12.93
C VAL A 92 -11.57 10.48 -13.10
N VAL A 93 -11.47 11.25 -14.18
CA VAL A 93 -12.48 12.22 -14.63
C VAL A 93 -12.78 11.92 -16.09
N SER A 94 -14.03 11.61 -16.41
CA SER A 94 -14.44 11.31 -17.79
C SER A 94 -14.75 12.59 -18.59
N GLU A 95 -15.47 13.56 -18.03
CA GLU A 95 -15.87 14.82 -18.71
C GLU A 95 -16.10 15.99 -17.72
N ASP A 96 -16.24 17.23 -18.23
CA ASP A 96 -16.33 18.50 -17.46
C ASP A 96 -17.52 18.59 -16.47
N ASN A 97 -18.49 17.67 -16.52
CA ASN A 97 -19.64 17.60 -15.61
C ASN A 97 -19.80 16.26 -14.90
N ASP A 98 -18.83 15.36 -15.02
CA ASP A 98 -18.90 14.04 -14.41
C ASP A 98 -18.40 14.02 -12.96
N PRO A 99 -18.95 13.13 -12.12
CA PRO A 99 -18.46 12.96 -10.77
C PRO A 99 -17.00 12.51 -10.80
N VAL A 100 -16.15 13.17 -10.02
CA VAL A 100 -14.74 12.83 -9.91
C VAL A 100 -14.58 11.63 -8.99
N TRP A 101 -13.90 10.59 -9.46
CA TRP A 101 -13.57 9.42 -8.66
C TRP A 101 -12.11 9.50 -8.24
N MET A 102 -11.87 9.47 -6.94
CA MET A 102 -10.54 9.57 -6.37
C MET A 102 -10.22 8.28 -5.62
N SER A 103 -9.21 7.54 -6.06
CA SER A 103 -8.68 6.40 -5.35
C SER A 103 -7.58 6.87 -4.40
N TYR A 104 -7.83 6.76 -3.10
CA TYR A 104 -6.85 7.03 -2.05
C TYR A 104 -6.18 5.71 -1.66
N ILE A 105 -4.86 5.66 -1.81
CA ILE A 105 -4.06 4.47 -1.53
C ILE A 105 -3.37 4.67 -0.19
N PHE A 106 -3.64 3.76 0.74
CA PHE A 106 -3.04 3.73 2.06
C PHE A 106 -2.14 2.51 2.21
N ARG A 107 -1.14 2.62 3.08
CA ARG A 107 -0.25 1.54 3.49
C ARG A 107 -0.25 1.42 5.00
N LYS A 108 -0.38 0.21 5.52
CA LYS A 108 -0.24 -0.05 6.94
C LYS A 108 1.19 0.23 7.41
N ARG A 109 1.34 1.04 8.47
CA ARG A 109 2.62 1.20 9.19
C ARG A 109 2.88 -0.08 9.98
N LYS A 110 4.14 -0.54 9.91
CA LYS A 110 4.61 -1.72 10.63
C LYS A 110 4.43 -1.60 12.14
#